data_AF-A0A520BQA8-F1
#
_entry.id   AF-A0A520BQA8-F1
#
_cell.length_a   1.000
_cell.length_b   1.000
_cell.length_c   1.000
_cell.angle_alpha   90.00
_cell.angle_beta   90.00
_cell.angle_gamma   90.00
#
_symmetry.space_group_name_H-M   'P 1'
#
loop_
_entity.id
_entity.type
_entity.pdbx_description
1 polymer ?
#
loop_
_entity_poly.entity_id
_entity_poly.type
_entity_poly.pdbx_seq_one_letter_code
_entity_poly.pdbx_strand_id
1 'polypeptide(L)'
;MGKVVLSVLRALLGLLGLLACSAHAACPPVPAARSAAQSAAWAARAPDRGPLWRISRGGHSSWLYGSLHVGKADWPYPGPALRQAWAETEVLAVELDPADVAPALAALPPPPPLPAALGRRVRAAGIHCRSGPPREVASQSHQETT
;
A
#
# COMPACT_ATOMS: atom_id res chain seq x y z
N MET A 1 -27.74 59.17 8.58
CA MET A 1 -26.88 58.53 7.55
C MET A 1 -26.00 57.39 8.09
N GLY A 2 -25.46 57.42 9.32
CA GLY A 2 -24.56 56.37 9.82
C GLY A 2 -25.15 54.96 10.01
N LYS A 3 -26.44 54.82 10.33
CA LYS A 3 -27.08 53.51 10.56
C LYS A 3 -27.28 52.69 9.28
N VAL A 4 -27.42 53.36 8.13
CA VAL A 4 -27.61 52.71 6.82
C VAL A 4 -26.28 52.14 6.32
N VAL A 5 -25.19 52.89 6.46
CA VAL A 5 -23.82 52.45 6.10
C VAL A 5 -23.40 51.22 6.90
N LEU A 6 -23.67 51.19 8.21
CA LEU A 6 -23.31 50.05 9.07
C LEU A 6 -24.09 48.77 8.74
N SER A 7 -25.35 48.91 8.29
CA SER A 7 -26.20 47.77 7.91
C SER A 7 -25.77 47.17 6.57
N VAL A 8 -25.40 48.02 5.61
CA VAL A 8 -24.84 47.60 4.30
C VAL A 8 -23.49 46.90 4.48
N LEU A 9 -22.62 47.43 5.33
CA LEU A 9 -21.32 46.81 5.62
C LEU A 9 -21.46 45.42 6.27
N ARG A 10 -22.39 45.25 7.21
CA ARG A 10 -22.69 43.95 7.84
C ARG A 10 -23.27 42.94 6.85
N ALA A 11 -24.15 43.38 5.96
CA ALA A 11 -24.71 42.53 4.91
C ALA A 11 -23.63 42.08 3.90
N LEU A 12 -22.72 43.00 3.52
CA LEU A 12 -21.58 42.69 2.65
C LEU A 12 -20.59 41.72 3.30
N LEU A 13 -20.24 41.91 4.58
CA LEU A 13 -19.38 40.95 5.31
C LEU A 13 -20.06 39.57 5.46
N GLY A 14 -21.37 39.53 5.73
CA GLY A 14 -22.12 38.28 5.82
C GLY A 14 -22.16 37.52 4.49
N LEU A 15 -22.36 38.24 3.38
CA LEU A 15 -22.36 37.65 2.04
C LEU A 15 -20.97 37.13 1.65
N LEU A 16 -19.89 37.84 2.01
CA LEU A 16 -18.52 37.42 1.73
C LEU A 16 -18.12 36.15 2.51
N GLY A 17 -18.63 35.97 3.73
CA GLY A 17 -18.39 34.76 4.52
C GLY A 17 -19.07 33.51 3.96
N LEU A 18 -20.25 33.65 3.34
CA LEU A 18 -20.98 32.54 2.70
C LEU A 18 -20.30 32.02 1.42
N LEU A 19 -19.54 32.86 0.71
CA LEU A 19 -18.82 32.49 -0.52
C LEU A 19 -17.53 31.70 -0.26
N ALA A 20 -16.97 31.72 0.96
CA ALA A 20 -15.69 31.10 1.28
C ALA A 20 -15.76 29.59 1.57
N CYS A 21 -16.96 29.01 1.70
CA CYS A 21 -17.13 27.61 2.12
C CYS A 21 -17.12 26.60 0.96
N SER A 22 -17.20 27.06 -0.29
CA SER A 22 -17.36 26.17 -1.46
C SER A 22 -16.04 25.63 -2.07
N ALA A 23 -14.89 25.94 -1.46
CA ALA A 23 -13.58 25.57 -2.03
C ALA A 23 -13.02 24.21 -1.54
N HIS A 24 -13.69 23.50 -0.61
CA HIS A 24 -13.15 22.29 0.02
C HIS A 24 -13.57 20.95 -0.60
N ALA A 25 -14.17 20.94 -1.81
CA ALA A 25 -14.62 19.70 -2.45
C ALA A 25 -13.92 19.37 -3.79
N ALA A 26 -12.72 19.91 -4.05
CA ALA A 26 -11.89 19.44 -5.15
C ALA A 26 -10.87 18.44 -4.62
N CYS A 27 -11.31 17.20 -4.35
CA CYS A 27 -10.38 16.09 -4.14
C CYS A 27 -9.37 16.08 -5.31
N PRO A 28 -8.07 15.91 -5.04
CA PRO A 28 -7.09 15.82 -6.11
C PRO A 28 -7.49 14.68 -7.05
N PRO A 29 -7.37 14.86 -8.38
CA PRO A 29 -7.74 13.83 -9.33
C PRO A 29 -6.95 12.55 -9.02
N VAL A 30 -7.61 11.40 -9.15
CA VAL A 30 -6.97 10.10 -8.99
C VAL A 30 -5.77 10.02 -9.94
N PRO A 31 -4.58 9.62 -9.46
CA PRO A 31 -3.41 9.49 -10.33
C PRO A 31 -3.72 8.58 -11.52
N ALA A 32 -3.39 9.05 -12.73
CA ALA A 32 -3.57 8.26 -13.93
C ALA A 32 -2.79 6.94 -13.85
N ALA A 33 -3.38 5.87 -14.41
CA ALA A 33 -2.70 4.59 -14.51
C ALA A 33 -1.43 4.72 -15.38
N ARG A 34 -0.38 4.00 -14.98
CA ARG A 34 0.92 4.01 -15.69
C ARG A 34 0.83 3.18 -16.96
N SER A 35 1.45 3.64 -18.04
CA SER A 35 1.52 2.84 -19.27
C SER A 35 2.52 1.67 -19.13
N ALA A 36 2.41 0.68 -20.01
CA ALA A 36 3.36 -0.44 -20.06
C ALA A 36 4.79 0.05 -20.39
N ALA A 37 4.92 1.00 -21.32
CA ALA A 37 6.21 1.59 -21.69
C ALA A 37 6.85 2.37 -20.53
N GLN A 38 6.05 3.15 -19.79
CA GLN A 38 6.52 3.84 -18.58
C GLN A 38 6.97 2.84 -17.52
N SER A 39 6.20 1.76 -17.33
CA SER A 39 6.54 0.70 -16.38
C SER A 39 7.86 0.02 -16.71
N ALA A 40 8.08 -0.31 -17.98
CA ALA A 40 9.33 -0.90 -18.44
C ALA A 40 10.53 0.05 -18.24
N ALA A 41 10.36 1.33 -18.58
CA ALA A 41 11.40 2.34 -18.40
C ALA A 41 11.76 2.56 -16.91
N TRP A 42 10.79 2.54 -16.01
CA TRP A 42 11.04 2.66 -14.57
C TRP A 42 11.70 1.40 -14.00
N ALA A 43 11.24 0.22 -14.41
CA ALA A 43 11.86 -1.05 -14.00
C ALA A 43 13.33 -1.15 -14.43
N ALA A 44 13.64 -0.74 -15.66
CA ALA A 44 15.01 -0.80 -16.20
C ALA A 44 15.99 0.12 -15.47
N ARG A 45 15.50 1.23 -14.90
CA ARG A 45 16.31 2.29 -14.28
C ARG A 45 16.18 2.30 -12.75
N ALA A 46 15.50 1.34 -12.17
CA ALA A 46 15.23 1.31 -10.74
C ALA A 46 16.53 1.18 -9.94
N PRO A 47 16.87 2.14 -9.06
CA PRO A 47 18.01 2.01 -8.16
C PRO A 47 17.71 1.04 -7.02
N ASP A 48 18.75 0.55 -6.37
CA ASP A 48 18.62 -0.10 -5.06
C ASP A 48 18.17 0.93 -4.02
N ARG A 49 17.18 0.55 -3.19
CA ARG A 49 16.58 1.42 -2.18
C ARG A 49 16.43 0.67 -0.87
N GLY A 50 16.76 1.33 0.24
CA GLY A 50 16.61 0.77 1.58
C GLY A 50 17.68 -0.28 1.93
N PRO A 51 17.75 -0.68 3.21
CA PRO A 51 18.66 -1.72 3.64
C PRO A 51 18.28 -3.10 3.08
N LEU A 52 19.30 -3.86 2.71
CA LEU A 52 19.22 -5.27 2.34
C LEU A 52 20.30 -6.04 3.11
N TRP A 53 19.88 -6.92 4.00
CA TRP A 53 20.78 -7.74 4.81
C TRP A 53 20.73 -9.20 4.37
N ARG A 54 21.89 -9.85 4.36
CA ARG A 54 22.01 -11.29 4.24
C ARG A 54 22.41 -11.88 5.59
N ILE A 55 21.71 -12.91 6.02
CA ILE A 55 22.02 -13.68 7.23
C ILE A 55 22.28 -15.12 6.79
N SER A 56 23.39 -15.70 7.23
CA SER A 56 23.75 -17.08 6.89
C SER A 56 24.06 -17.89 8.14
N ARG A 57 23.43 -19.06 8.30
CA ARG A 57 23.66 -19.98 9.42
C ARG A 57 23.33 -21.41 9.01
N GLY A 58 24.22 -22.36 9.33
CA GLY A 58 23.95 -23.79 9.16
C GLY A 58 23.61 -24.20 7.72
N GLY A 59 24.27 -23.61 6.72
CA GLY A 59 23.99 -23.88 5.30
C GLY A 59 22.77 -23.16 4.73
N HIS A 60 22.02 -22.42 5.55
CA HIS A 60 20.88 -21.62 5.10
C HIS A 60 21.25 -20.14 5.00
N SER A 61 20.70 -19.45 3.99
CA SER A 61 20.75 -17.99 3.87
C SER A 61 19.33 -17.43 3.87
N SER A 62 19.17 -16.28 4.53
CA SER A 62 17.94 -15.49 4.50
C SER A 62 18.28 -14.04 4.17
N TRP A 63 17.36 -13.38 3.45
CA TRP A 63 17.46 -11.97 3.13
C TRP A 63 16.40 -11.19 3.91
N LEU A 64 16.80 -10.09 4.55
CA LEU A 64 15.88 -9.13 5.16
C LEU A 64 15.97 -7.81 4.39
N TYR A 65 14.84 -7.39 3.85
CA TYR A 65 14.70 -6.17 3.07
C TYR A 65 13.69 -5.24 3.73
N GLY A 66 14.02 -3.95 3.83
CA GLY A 66 13.11 -2.92 4.32
C GLY A 66 13.23 -1.65 3.48
N SER A 67 12.11 -0.97 3.23
CA SER A 67 12.10 0.32 2.53
C SER A 67 10.89 1.16 2.93
N LEU A 68 10.98 2.46 2.69
CA LEU A 68 9.89 3.41 2.91
C LEU A 68 9.47 4.01 1.57
N HIS A 69 8.18 3.90 1.22
CA HIS A 69 7.63 4.45 0.00
C HIS A 69 6.82 5.72 0.27
N VAL A 70 7.25 6.87 -0.26
CA VAL A 70 6.57 8.17 -0.10
C VAL A 70 5.74 8.57 -1.33
N GLY A 71 5.00 7.61 -1.91
CA GLY A 71 4.03 7.87 -2.99
C GLY A 71 4.62 8.24 -4.35
N LYS A 72 5.90 7.96 -4.60
CA LYS A 72 6.55 8.18 -5.90
C LYS A 72 6.23 7.04 -6.89
N ALA A 73 5.73 7.37 -8.06
CA ALA A 73 5.18 6.40 -9.03
C ALA A 73 6.21 5.39 -9.59
N ASP A 74 7.49 5.73 -9.55
CA ASP A 74 8.63 4.94 -10.03
C ASP A 74 9.33 4.13 -8.91
N TRP A 75 8.89 4.25 -7.66
CA TRP A 75 9.48 3.54 -6.51
C TRP A 75 9.02 2.10 -6.28
N PRO A 76 7.89 1.61 -6.82
CA PRO A 76 7.52 0.20 -6.66
C PRO A 76 8.48 -0.81 -7.33
N TYR A 77 9.40 -0.35 -8.18
CA TYR A 77 10.27 -1.24 -8.95
C TYR A 77 11.55 -1.57 -8.17
N PRO A 78 11.90 -2.88 -8.04
CA PRO A 78 13.07 -3.31 -7.29
C PRO A 78 14.38 -3.02 -8.06
N GLY A 79 15.40 -2.57 -7.32
CA GLY A 79 16.75 -2.41 -7.86
C GLY A 79 17.47 -3.75 -8.11
N PRO A 80 18.65 -3.72 -8.76
CA PRO A 80 19.40 -4.92 -9.12
C PRO A 80 19.72 -5.87 -7.95
N ALA A 81 20.09 -5.34 -6.78
CA ALA A 81 20.48 -6.16 -5.64
C ALA A 81 19.29 -6.92 -5.04
N LEU A 82 18.13 -6.26 -4.93
CA LEU A 82 16.91 -6.91 -4.47
C LEU A 82 16.42 -7.98 -5.46
N ARG A 83 16.53 -7.72 -6.77
CA ARG A 83 16.20 -8.72 -7.80
C ARG A 83 17.11 -9.94 -7.72
N GLN A 84 18.40 -9.73 -7.46
CA GLN A 84 19.33 -10.84 -7.24
C GLN A 84 18.97 -11.64 -5.99
N ALA A 85 18.70 -10.97 -4.86
CA ALA A 85 18.28 -11.63 -3.63
C ALA A 85 17.00 -12.46 -3.83
N TRP A 86 16.02 -11.94 -4.57
CA TRP A 86 14.80 -12.68 -4.94
C TRP A 86 15.09 -13.91 -5.80
N ALA A 87 16.03 -13.82 -6.75
CA ALA A 87 16.42 -14.96 -7.57
C ALA A 87 17.11 -16.07 -6.75
N GLU A 88 17.80 -15.71 -5.67
CA GLU A 88 18.44 -16.64 -4.73
C GLU A 88 17.46 -17.20 -3.67
N THR A 89 16.25 -16.64 -3.57
CA THR A 89 15.30 -16.95 -2.49
C THR A 89 14.22 -17.94 -2.95
N GLU A 90 14.12 -19.07 -2.28
CA GLU A 90 13.11 -20.10 -2.59
C GLU A 90 11.73 -19.82 -1.97
N VAL A 91 11.71 -19.10 -0.85
CA VAL A 91 10.52 -18.83 -0.02
C VAL A 91 10.49 -17.35 0.35
N LEU A 92 9.40 -16.68 -0.02
CA LEU A 92 9.14 -15.28 0.35
C LEU A 92 8.08 -15.24 1.45
N ALA A 93 8.42 -14.64 2.59
CA ALA A 93 7.46 -14.29 3.64
C ALA A 93 7.12 -12.80 3.52
N VAL A 94 5.82 -12.49 3.57
CA VAL A 94 5.32 -11.10 3.50
C VAL A 94 4.37 -10.90 4.67
N GLU A 95 4.62 -9.86 5.46
CA GLU A 95 3.69 -9.39 6.49
C GLU A 95 2.77 -8.33 5.86
N LEU A 96 1.47 -8.57 5.92
CA LEU A 96 0.45 -7.69 5.35
C LEU A 96 -0.67 -7.55 6.38
N ASP A 97 -1.20 -6.34 6.55
CA ASP A 97 -2.50 -6.16 7.19
C ASP A 97 -3.60 -6.51 6.17
N PRO A 98 -4.43 -7.54 6.42
CA PRO A 98 -5.53 -7.89 5.51
C PRO A 98 -6.50 -6.74 5.27
N ALA A 99 -6.73 -5.85 6.25
CA ALA A 99 -7.66 -4.74 6.10
C ALA A 99 -7.18 -3.72 5.04
N ASP A 100 -5.86 -3.52 4.94
CA ASP A 100 -5.25 -2.60 3.98
C ASP A 100 -5.25 -3.15 2.55
N VAL A 101 -5.05 -4.47 2.41
CA VAL A 101 -4.86 -5.10 1.09
C VAL A 101 -6.12 -5.77 0.53
N ALA A 102 -7.11 -6.09 1.35
CA ALA A 102 -8.30 -6.84 0.92
C ALA A 102 -9.05 -6.19 -0.26
N PRO A 103 -9.31 -4.87 -0.27
CA PRO A 103 -10.00 -4.23 -1.40
C PRO A 103 -9.19 -4.35 -2.70
N ALA A 104 -7.87 -4.15 -2.62
CA ALA A 104 -6.99 -4.25 -3.77
C ALA A 104 -6.91 -5.69 -4.30
N LEU A 105 -6.78 -6.67 -3.41
CA LEU A 105 -6.75 -8.10 -3.77
C LEU A 105 -8.08 -8.57 -4.38
N ALA A 106 -9.22 -8.10 -3.85
CA ALA A 106 -10.55 -8.43 -4.38
C ALA A 106 -10.78 -7.86 -5.79
N ALA A 107 -10.10 -6.76 -6.13
CA ALA A 107 -10.17 -6.16 -7.46
C ALA A 107 -9.24 -6.83 -8.49
N LEU A 108 -8.35 -7.73 -8.07
CA LEU A 108 -7.48 -8.47 -9.00
C LEU A 108 -8.28 -9.51 -9.78
N PRO A 109 -7.99 -9.71 -11.08
CA PRO A 109 -8.55 -10.83 -11.82
C PRO A 109 -8.10 -12.15 -11.20
N PRO A 110 -8.91 -13.23 -11.30
CA PRO A 110 -8.52 -14.54 -10.80
C PRO A 110 -7.19 -14.97 -11.45
N PRO A 111 -6.20 -15.42 -10.67
CA PRO A 111 -4.93 -15.84 -11.24
C PRO A 111 -5.11 -17.10 -12.08
N PRO A 112 -4.28 -17.30 -13.13
CA PRO A 112 -4.26 -18.58 -13.84
C PRO A 112 -3.89 -19.72 -12.86
N PRO A 113 -4.32 -20.96 -13.14
CA PRO A 113 -3.93 -22.11 -12.34
C PRO A 113 -2.42 -22.22 -12.18
N LEU A 114 -1.96 -22.49 -10.96
CA LEU A 114 -0.54 -22.67 -10.68
C LEU A 114 0.01 -23.86 -11.48
N PRO A 115 1.22 -23.75 -12.08
CA PRO A 115 1.91 -24.89 -12.65
C PRO A 115 2.00 -26.04 -11.65
N ALA A 116 1.81 -27.29 -12.11
CA ALA A 116 1.67 -28.44 -11.21
C ALA A 116 2.82 -28.59 -10.20
N ALA A 117 4.06 -28.33 -10.64
CA ALA A 117 5.24 -28.34 -9.78
C ALA A 117 5.17 -27.27 -8.67
N LEU A 118 4.80 -26.04 -9.02
CA LEU A 118 4.64 -24.95 -8.07
C LEU A 118 3.48 -25.23 -7.10
N GLY A 119 2.34 -25.73 -7.61
CA GLY A 119 1.21 -26.11 -6.78
C GLY A 119 1.56 -27.18 -5.73
N ARG A 120 2.40 -28.17 -6.07
CA ARG A 120 2.90 -29.15 -5.10
C ARG A 120 3.76 -28.50 -4.02
N ARG A 121 4.66 -27.59 -4.39
CA ARG A 121 5.53 -26.87 -3.45
C ARG A 121 4.72 -26.01 -2.47
N VAL A 122 3.76 -25.23 -2.97
CA VAL A 122 2.90 -24.37 -2.13
C VAL A 122 2.11 -25.20 -1.13
N ARG A 123 1.53 -26.34 -1.56
CA ARG A 123 0.83 -27.26 -0.65
C ARG A 123 1.75 -27.88 0.40
N ALA A 124 2.95 -28.30 0.01
CA ALA A 124 3.94 -28.87 0.92
C ALA A 124 4.45 -27.86 1.95
N ALA A 125 4.50 -26.56 1.61
CA ALA A 125 4.87 -25.49 2.52
C ALA A 125 3.83 -25.19 3.61
N GLY A 126 2.69 -25.90 3.64
CA GLY A 126 1.67 -25.73 4.67
C GLY A 126 0.90 -24.40 4.56
N ILE A 127 1.10 -23.63 3.48
CA ILE A 127 0.33 -22.42 3.19
C ILE A 127 -1.10 -22.85 2.80
N HIS A 128 -1.93 -23.07 3.81
CA HIS A 128 -3.37 -23.23 3.61
C HIS A 128 -3.95 -21.84 3.37
N CYS A 129 -4.41 -21.58 2.14
CA CYS A 129 -5.40 -20.54 1.91
C CYS A 129 -6.65 -20.90 2.73
N ARG A 130 -6.80 -20.29 3.90
CA ARG A 130 -7.98 -20.47 4.73
C ARG A 130 -9.07 -19.56 4.15
N SER A 131 -9.79 -20.05 3.15
CA SER A 131 -11.02 -19.40 2.66
C SER A 131 -12.15 -19.65 3.67
N GLY A 132 -12.07 -18.98 4.82
CA GLY A 132 -13.14 -18.93 5.82
C GLY A 132 -13.68 -17.50 5.94
N PRO A 133 -14.96 -17.31 6.33
CA PRO A 133 -15.49 -15.98 6.61
C PRO A 133 -14.66 -15.29 7.71
N PRO A 134 -14.56 -13.94 7.70
CA PRO A 134 -13.80 -13.21 8.70
C PRO A 134 -14.31 -13.58 10.10
N ARG A 135 -13.43 -14.06 10.97
CA ARG A 135 -13.75 -14.21 12.37
C ARG A 135 -13.79 -12.82 12.99
N GLU A 136 -14.92 -12.47 13.57
CA GLU A 136 -15.05 -11.31 14.43
C GLU A 136 -14.02 -11.45 15.56
N VAL A 137 -12.98 -10.61 15.52
CA VAL A 137 -11.98 -10.54 16.58
C VAL A 137 -12.67 -9.82 17.74
N ALA A 138 -13.20 -10.58 18.67
CA ALA A 138 -13.71 -10.02 19.92
C ALA A 138 -12.55 -9.29 20.62
N SER A 139 -12.66 -7.96 20.72
CA SER A 139 -11.77 -7.12 21.52
C SER A 139 -11.73 -7.65 22.94
N GLN A 140 -10.65 -8.31 23.31
CA GLN A 140 -10.38 -8.62 24.71
C GLN A 140 -9.84 -7.33 25.36
N SER A 141 -10.74 -6.63 26.05
CA SER A 141 -10.38 -5.57 26.98
C SER A 141 -9.49 -6.16 28.07
N HIS A 142 -8.20 -5.83 28.06
CA HIS A 142 -7.31 -6.10 29.17
C HIS A 142 -7.81 -5.34 30.39
N GLN A 143 -8.34 -6.06 31.38
CA GLN A 143 -8.47 -5.55 32.73
C GLN A 143 -7.08 -5.62 33.38
N GLU A 144 -6.53 -4.45 33.66
CA GLU A 144 -5.33 -4.24 34.44
C GLU A 144 -5.65 -4.54 35.90
N THR A 145 -5.23 -5.70 36.40
CA THR A 145 -5.24 -6.00 37.83
C THR A 145 -4.03 -5.36 38.50
N THR A 146 -4.37 -4.52 39.48
CA THR A 146 -3.58 -3.82 40.51
C THR A 146 -2.33 -4.52 41.02
#